data_AF-A0A8E0RWM1-F1
#
_entry.id   AF-A0A8E0RWM1-F1
#
_cell.length_a   1.000
_cell.length_b   1.000
_cell.length_c   1.000
_cell.angle_alpha   90.00
_cell.angle_beta   90.00
_cell.angle_gamma   90.00
#
_symmetry.space_group_name_H-M   'P 1'
#
loop_
_entity.id
_entity.type
_entity.pdbx_description
1 polymer ?
#
loop_
_entity_poly.entity_id
_entity_poly.type
_entity_poly.pdbx_seq_one_letter_code
_entity_poly.pdbx_strand_id
1 'polypeptide(L)'
;MTIALLQFDDEEQACHWMQSDPHFRRHDWLDDHDTIVIPMRSELEAYNCLELNAFQTNDVHMYETDFLPKYEKNVENAGGKPAICSTEHVRVWRGSNDISYMMISQWKSHEAAQTWNQSRKFIRSYFKAVSWRIHLRKLPE
;
A
#
# COMPACT_ATOMS: atom_id res chain seq x y z
N MET A 1 -12.78 -7.51 7.53
CA MET A 1 -11.66 -7.67 6.60
C MET A 1 -10.40 -7.33 7.36
N THR A 2 -9.49 -8.29 7.45
CA THR A 2 -8.22 -8.15 8.15
C THR A 2 -7.14 -7.97 7.10
N ILE A 3 -6.23 -7.01 7.32
CA ILE A 3 -5.08 -6.82 6.44
C ILE A 3 -3.84 -6.88 7.32
N ALA A 4 -2.89 -7.72 6.93
CA ALA A 4 -1.57 -7.78 7.55
C ALA A 4 -0.54 -7.18 6.59
N LEU A 5 0.50 -6.59 7.16
CA LEU A 5 1.63 -6.06 6.42
C LEU A 5 2.89 -6.77 6.90
N LEU A 6 3.63 -7.34 5.95
CA LEU A 6 4.96 -7.92 6.17
C LEU A 6 5.97 -7.06 5.42
N GLN A 7 7.01 -6.61 6.11
CA GLN A 7 8.09 -5.84 5.53
C GLN A 7 9.32 -6.75 5.38
N PHE A 8 9.92 -6.72 4.19
CA PHE A 8 11.15 -7.42 3.86
C PHE A 8 12.19 -6.38 3.43
N ASP A 9 13.47 -6.73 3.53
CA ASP A 9 14.56 -5.82 3.11
C ASP A 9 14.57 -5.61 1.59
N ASP A 10 14.16 -6.63 0.83
CA ASP A 10 14.10 -6.59 -0.63
C ASP A 10 13.00 -7.49 -1.21
N GLU A 11 12.73 -7.28 -2.50
CA GLU A 11 11.71 -8.01 -3.26
C GLU A 11 12.04 -9.51 -3.40
N GLU A 12 13.32 -9.86 -3.45
CA GLU A 12 13.76 -11.25 -3.61
C GLU A 12 13.41 -12.06 -2.36
N GLN A 13 13.69 -11.51 -1.17
CA GLN A 13 13.33 -12.10 0.11
C GLN A 13 11.81 -12.23 0.28
N ALA A 14 11.04 -11.22 -0.11
CA ALA A 14 9.59 -11.29 -0.11
C ALA A 14 9.10 -12.44 -1.02
N CYS A 15 9.67 -12.56 -2.22
CA CYS A 15 9.34 -13.64 -3.15
C CYS A 15 9.77 -15.03 -2.64
N HIS A 16 10.96 -15.15 -2.05
CA HIS A 16 11.45 -16.40 -1.45
C HIS A 16 10.57 -16.83 -0.28
N TRP A 17 10.15 -15.89 0.58
CA TRP A 17 9.19 -16.18 1.65
C TRP A 17 7.88 -16.72 1.08
N MET A 18 7.36 -16.11 0.01
CA MET A 18 6.17 -16.57 -0.72
C MET A 18 6.36 -17.93 -1.43
N GLN A 19 7.59 -18.39 -1.63
CA GLN A 19 7.92 -19.68 -2.25
C GLN A 19 8.37 -20.75 -1.25
N SER A 20 8.71 -20.37 -0.02
CA SER A 20 9.22 -21.26 1.05
C SER A 20 8.23 -22.36 1.49
N ASP A 21 8.73 -23.53 1.89
CA ASP A 21 7.92 -24.76 2.05
C ASP A 21 6.61 -24.57 2.87
N PRO A 22 5.48 -25.14 2.41
CA PRO A 22 4.20 -25.07 3.09
C PRO A 22 4.20 -25.52 4.56
N HIS A 23 5.19 -26.23 5.10
CA HIS A 23 5.20 -26.53 6.54
C HIS A 23 5.24 -25.28 7.44
N PHE A 24 5.83 -24.17 6.98
CA PHE A 24 5.76 -22.87 7.67
C PHE A 24 4.44 -22.13 7.40
N ARG A 25 3.78 -22.39 6.26
CA ARG A 25 2.54 -21.71 5.82
C ARG A 25 1.25 -22.47 6.13
N ARG A 26 1.31 -23.76 6.44
CA ARG A 26 0.16 -24.68 6.68
C ARG A 26 -0.61 -24.35 7.95
N HIS A 27 0.00 -23.62 8.88
CA HIS A 27 -0.68 -23.09 10.05
C HIS A 27 -1.25 -21.68 9.83
N ASP A 28 -0.94 -21.07 8.68
CA ASP A 28 -1.33 -19.71 8.38
C ASP A 28 -2.48 -19.67 7.35
N TRP A 29 -3.61 -19.16 7.83
CA TRP A 29 -4.77 -18.53 7.16
C TRP A 29 -4.54 -17.81 5.80
N LEU A 30 -3.31 -17.68 5.31
CA LEU A 30 -2.90 -16.99 4.09
C LEU A 30 -3.49 -17.61 2.82
N ASP A 31 -3.79 -18.92 2.81
CA ASP A 31 -4.46 -19.58 1.70
C ASP A 31 -5.89 -19.08 1.44
N ASP A 32 -6.46 -18.26 2.33
CA ASP A 32 -7.77 -17.63 2.15
C ASP A 32 -7.68 -16.11 1.88
N HIS A 33 -6.47 -15.56 1.70
CA HIS A 33 -6.24 -14.12 1.63
C HIS A 33 -5.57 -13.68 0.33
N ASP A 34 -5.98 -12.51 -0.17
CA ASP A 34 -5.30 -11.84 -1.27
C ASP A 34 -3.93 -11.36 -0.79
N THR A 35 -2.88 -11.72 -1.55
CA THR A 35 -1.49 -11.41 -1.19
C THR A 35 -0.82 -10.65 -2.33
N ILE A 36 -0.29 -9.48 -1.98
CA ILE A 36 0.33 -8.54 -2.92
C ILE A 36 1.71 -8.16 -2.36
N VAL A 37 2.74 -8.27 -3.18
CA VAL A 37 4.08 -7.79 -2.88
C VAL A 37 4.25 -6.42 -3.52
N ILE A 38 4.66 -5.45 -2.71
CA ILE A 38 4.74 -4.03 -3.09
C ILE A 38 6.17 -3.56 -2.81
N PRO A 39 6.92 -3.14 -3.84
CA PRO A 39 8.21 -2.53 -3.65
C PRO A 39 8.02 -1.09 -3.20
N MET A 40 8.69 -0.74 -2.12
CA MET A 40 8.64 0.60 -1.55
C MET A 40 9.82 1.43 -2.04
N ARG A 41 9.55 2.68 -2.42
CA ARG A 41 10.59 3.67 -2.78
C ARG A 41 11.28 4.30 -1.56
N SER A 42 10.75 4.06 -0.36
CA SER A 42 11.22 4.66 0.89
C SER A 42 10.91 3.74 2.07
N GLU A 43 11.72 3.84 3.12
CA GLU A 43 11.48 3.11 4.37
C GLU A 43 10.22 3.61 5.09
N LEU A 44 9.53 2.67 5.73
CA LEU A 44 8.43 2.98 6.63
C LEU A 44 8.95 3.68 7.88
N GLU A 45 8.26 4.74 8.28
CA GLU A 45 8.47 5.41 9.56
C GLU A 45 7.81 4.61 10.67
N ALA A 46 8.15 4.94 11.92
CA ALA A 46 7.47 4.44 13.10
C ALA A 46 6.06 5.07 13.30
N TYR A 47 5.29 5.23 12.23
CA TYR A 47 3.93 5.76 12.25
C TYR A 47 2.91 4.63 12.40
N ASN A 48 1.87 4.86 13.20
CA ASN A 48 0.93 3.80 13.60
C ASN A 48 -0.23 3.59 12.61
N CYS A 49 -0.33 4.42 11.57
CA CYS A 49 -1.42 4.36 10.61
C CYS A 49 -0.90 4.33 9.18
N LEU A 50 -1.31 3.30 8.45
CA LEU A 50 -1.07 3.15 7.02
C LEU A 50 -2.37 3.32 6.26
N GLU A 51 -2.34 4.13 5.22
CA GLU A 51 -3.37 4.22 4.20
C GLU A 51 -2.86 3.58 2.92
N LEU A 52 -3.57 2.57 2.45
CA LEU A 52 -3.33 1.90 1.19
C LEU A 52 -4.40 2.33 0.19
N ASN A 53 -4.00 2.75 -0.99
CA ASN A 53 -4.90 3.02 -2.08
C ASN A 53 -4.46 2.25 -3.32
N ALA A 54 -5.29 1.34 -3.80
CA ALA A 54 -5.10 0.68 -5.08
C ALA A 54 -5.87 1.41 -6.18
N PHE A 55 -5.24 1.53 -7.34
CA PHE A 55 -5.78 2.18 -8.52
C PHE A 55 -5.60 1.32 -9.74
N GLN A 56 -6.59 1.39 -10.61
CA GLN A 56 -6.49 0.92 -11.98
C GLN A 56 -6.43 2.14 -12.92
N THR A 57 -5.42 2.20 -13.77
CA THR A 57 -5.33 3.22 -14.82
C THR A 57 -4.63 2.66 -16.04
N ASN A 58 -5.15 3.02 -17.21
CA ASN A 58 -4.54 2.73 -18.51
C ASN A 58 -3.59 3.85 -18.96
N ASP A 59 -3.62 5.00 -18.28
CA ASP A 59 -2.77 6.16 -18.57
C ASP A 59 -1.64 6.25 -17.55
N VAL A 60 -0.59 5.46 -17.80
CA VAL A 60 0.65 5.38 -17.00
C VAL A 60 1.32 6.75 -16.93
N HIS A 61 1.42 7.42 -18.08
CA HIS A 61 2.14 8.69 -18.17
C HIS A 61 1.49 9.75 -17.30
N MET A 62 0.18 9.97 -17.42
CA MET A 62 -0.55 10.92 -16.57
C MET A 62 -0.45 10.55 -15.08
N TYR A 63 -0.49 9.26 -14.74
CA TYR A 63 -0.32 8.83 -13.36
C TYR A 63 1.05 9.23 -12.80
N GLU A 64 2.13 8.86 -13.48
CA GLU A 64 3.49 9.05 -12.98
C GLU A 64 3.98 10.50 -13.05
N THR A 65 3.60 11.25 -14.09
CA THR A 65 4.13 12.62 -14.29
C THR A 65 3.25 13.70 -13.68
N ASP A 66 1.93 13.52 -13.69
CA ASP A 66 1.00 14.54 -13.24
C ASP A 66 0.42 14.26 -11.87
N PHE A 67 -0.13 13.06 -11.67
CA PHE A 67 -0.89 12.76 -10.46
C PHE A 67 0.01 12.46 -9.27
N LEU A 68 0.99 11.56 -9.46
CA LEU A 68 1.82 11.02 -8.40
C LEU A 68 2.64 12.09 -7.67
N PRO A 69 3.35 13.02 -8.36
CA PRO A 69 4.16 14.02 -7.68
C PRO A 69 3.28 15.03 -6.91
N LYS A 70 2.09 15.34 -7.44
CA LYS A 70 1.11 16.20 -6.75
C LYS A 70 0.55 15.49 -5.53
N TYR A 71 0.28 14.19 -5.61
CA TYR A 71 -0.17 13.39 -4.49
C TYR A 71 0.86 13.35 -3.37
N GLU A 72 2.12 13.00 -3.68
CA GLU A 72 3.24 12.97 -2.72
C GLU A 72 3.36 14.29 -1.97
N LYS A 73 3.47 15.40 -2.71
CA LYS A 73 3.61 16.74 -2.14
C LYS A 73 2.43 17.10 -1.24
N ASN A 74 1.20 16.74 -1.62
CA ASN A 74 0.03 17.04 -0.82
C ASN A 74 -0.04 16.20 0.47
N VAL A 75 0.38 14.93 0.42
CA VAL A 75 0.51 14.08 1.61
C VAL A 75 1.54 14.68 2.57
N GLU A 76 2.70 15.08 2.06
CA GLU A 76 3.75 15.74 2.86
C GLU A 76 3.27 17.05 3.48
N ASN A 77 2.60 17.91 2.70
CA ASN A 77 2.02 19.17 3.20
C ASN A 77 0.97 18.94 4.29
N ALA A 78 0.26 17.81 4.25
CA ALA A 78 -0.70 17.41 5.28
C ALA A 78 -0.04 16.73 6.50
N GLY A 79 1.29 16.62 6.53
CA GLY A 79 2.05 16.01 7.62
C GLY A 79 2.12 14.48 7.57
N GLY A 80 1.71 13.87 6.47
CA GLY A 80 1.90 12.44 6.19
C GLY A 80 3.25 12.16 5.52
N LYS A 81 3.65 10.90 5.42
CA LYS A 81 4.79 10.46 4.62
C LYS A 81 4.33 9.55 3.48
N PRO A 82 4.58 9.89 2.21
CA PRO A 82 4.24 9.02 1.09
C PRO A 82 5.21 7.84 0.97
N ALA A 83 4.69 6.69 0.56
CA ALA A 83 5.42 5.49 0.17
C ALA A 83 4.74 4.90 -1.06
N ILE A 84 5.37 4.95 -2.22
CA ILE A 84 4.68 4.72 -3.50
C ILE A 84 5.27 3.55 -4.26
N CYS A 85 4.41 2.86 -5.03
CA CYS A 85 4.82 1.81 -5.96
C CYS A 85 4.29 2.07 -7.40
N SER A 86 4.92 1.40 -8.36
CA SER A 86 4.59 1.43 -9.80
C SER A 86 4.06 0.07 -10.28
N THR A 87 3.37 0.08 -11.42
CA THR A 87 2.71 -1.07 -12.09
C THR A 87 3.62 -2.23 -12.39
N GLU A 88 4.81 -1.98 -12.91
CA GLU A 88 5.72 -3.06 -13.34
C GLU A 88 6.29 -3.86 -12.16
N HIS A 89 6.14 -3.33 -10.94
CA HIS A 89 6.77 -3.87 -9.75
C HIS A 89 5.77 -4.39 -8.70
N VAL A 90 4.47 -4.12 -8.83
CA VAL A 90 3.47 -4.74 -7.97
C VAL A 90 3.28 -6.19 -8.41
N ARG A 91 3.63 -7.15 -7.54
CA ARG A 91 3.39 -8.57 -7.81
C ARG A 91 2.17 -9.05 -7.04
N VAL A 92 1.09 -9.33 -7.76
CA VAL A 92 -0.07 -10.02 -7.21
C VAL A 92 0.23 -11.51 -7.20
N TRP A 93 0.36 -12.09 -6.02
CA TRP A 93 0.57 -13.52 -5.86
C TRP A 93 -0.76 -14.29 -5.84
N ARG A 94 -1.78 -13.70 -5.23
CA ARG A 94 -3.13 -14.26 -5.11
C ARG A 94 -4.14 -13.12 -4.96
N GLY A 95 -5.30 -13.24 -5.60
CA GLY A 95 -6.35 -12.22 -5.59
C GLY A 95 -6.58 -11.57 -6.95
N SER A 96 -7.44 -10.55 -7.00
CA SER A 96 -7.84 -9.92 -8.27
C SER A 96 -6.68 -9.20 -8.96
N ASN A 97 -6.53 -9.43 -10.27
CA ASN A 97 -5.49 -8.88 -11.15
C ASN A 97 -5.72 -7.40 -11.54
N ASP A 98 -6.71 -6.72 -10.96
CA ASP A 98 -7.13 -5.37 -11.41
C ASP A 98 -6.38 -4.21 -10.73
N ILE A 99 -5.24 -4.47 -10.07
CA ILE A 99 -4.44 -3.44 -9.42
C ILE A 99 -3.28 -3.07 -10.33
N SER A 100 -3.34 -1.85 -10.88
CA SER A 100 -2.24 -1.27 -11.64
C SER A 100 -1.25 -0.61 -10.68
N TYR A 101 -1.71 0.27 -9.79
CA TYR A 101 -0.84 1.02 -8.88
C TYR A 101 -1.29 0.89 -7.44
N MET A 102 -0.34 0.94 -6.52
CA MET A 102 -0.63 1.05 -5.10
C MET A 102 0.12 2.25 -4.50
N MET A 103 -0.61 3.03 -3.72
CA MET A 103 -0.04 4.13 -2.94
C MET A 103 -0.19 3.80 -1.48
N ILE A 104 0.93 3.84 -0.77
CA ILE A 104 1.00 3.72 0.68
C ILE A 104 1.26 5.12 1.23
N SER A 105 0.54 5.51 2.26
CA SER A 105 0.77 6.79 2.94
C SER A 105 0.75 6.54 4.44
N GLN A 106 1.72 7.10 5.13
CA GLN A 106 1.90 6.94 6.55
C GLN A 106 1.41 8.17 7.28
N TRP A 107 0.65 7.94 8.36
CA TRP A 107 0.06 8.99 9.17
C TRP A 107 0.39 8.77 10.64
N LYS A 108 0.74 9.86 11.33
CA LYS A 108 1.03 9.83 12.78
C LYS A 108 -0.16 9.36 13.61
N SER A 109 -1.39 9.59 13.14
CA SER A 109 -2.62 9.17 13.81
C SER A 109 -3.75 8.91 12.82
N HIS A 110 -4.82 8.26 13.29
CA HIS A 110 -6.03 8.03 12.50
C HIS A 110 -6.70 9.35 12.09
N GLU A 111 -6.72 10.31 13.02
CA GLU A 111 -7.37 11.61 12.84
C GLU A 111 -6.70 12.39 11.70
N ALA A 112 -5.35 12.39 11.65
CA ALA A 112 -4.61 13.02 10.56
C ALA A 112 -4.97 12.42 9.19
N ALA A 113 -5.02 11.08 9.11
CA ALA A 113 -5.45 10.38 7.89
C ALA A 113 -6.92 10.70 7.53
N GLN A 114 -7.79 10.85 8.54
CA GLN A 114 -9.20 11.15 8.33
C GLN A 114 -9.41 12.59 7.82
N THR A 115 -8.71 13.57 8.40
CA THR A 115 -8.71 14.96 7.93
C THR A 115 -8.20 15.06 6.49
N TRP A 116 -7.12 14.35 6.17
CA TRP A 116 -6.62 14.23 4.80
C TRP A 116 -7.68 13.67 3.84
N ASN A 117 -8.38 12.61 4.21
CA ASN A 117 -9.39 12.03 3.33
C ASN A 117 -10.63 12.93 3.16
N GLN A 118 -11.01 13.70 4.17
CA GLN A 118 -12.13 14.63 4.07
C GLN A 118 -11.82 15.81 3.14
N SER A 119 -10.55 16.21 3.02
CA SER A 119 -10.12 17.22 2.05
C SER A 119 -9.99 16.66 0.62
N ARG A 120 -9.83 15.34 0.46
CA ARG A 120 -9.75 14.64 -0.83
C ARG A 120 -11.13 14.45 -1.49
N LYS A 121 -11.63 15.49 -2.18
CA LYS A 121 -12.57 15.28 -3.30
C LYS A 121 -11.88 14.80 -4.59
N PHE A 122 -10.55 14.94 -4.66
CA PHE A 122 -9.75 14.87 -5.88
C PHE A 122 -9.45 13.45 -6.40
N ILE A 123 -9.26 12.44 -5.53
CA ILE A 123 -8.79 11.12 -6.00
C ILE A 123 -9.90 10.29 -6.67
N ARG A 124 -11.15 10.46 -6.25
CA ARG A 124 -12.28 9.70 -6.79
C ARG A 124 -12.68 10.09 -8.20
N SER A 125 -12.25 11.26 -8.70
CA SER A 125 -12.62 11.74 -10.04
C SER A 125 -11.73 11.22 -11.16
N TYR A 126 -10.50 10.77 -10.86
CA TYR A 126 -9.52 10.37 -11.88
C TYR A 126 -9.39 8.86 -12.05
N PHE A 127 -9.70 8.07 -11.01
CA PHE A 127 -9.44 6.62 -11.02
C PHE A 127 -10.53 5.82 -10.33
N LYS A 128 -10.75 4.58 -10.78
CA LYS A 128 -11.37 3.55 -9.94
C LYS A 128 -10.40 3.24 -8.81
N ALA A 129 -10.71 3.73 -7.62
CA ALA A 129 -9.84 3.63 -6.46
C ALA A 129 -10.50 2.76 -5.38
N VAL A 130 -9.76 1.78 -4.87
CA VAL A 130 -10.11 1.08 -3.64
C VAL A 130 -9.13 1.54 -2.56
N SER A 131 -9.67 2.01 -1.45
CA SER A 131 -8.88 2.55 -0.34
C SER A 131 -9.11 1.73 0.91
N TRP A 132 -8.01 1.27 1.51
CA TRP A 132 -7.98 0.52 2.75
C TRP A 132 -7.15 1.26 3.78
N ARG A 133 -7.55 1.16 5.04
CA ARG A 133 -6.80 1.73 6.17
C ARG A 133 -6.43 0.62 7.14
N ILE A 134 -5.16 0.62 7.53
CA ILE A 134 -4.61 -0.34 8.48
C ILE A 134 -4.09 0.42 9.68
N HIS A 135 -4.52 -0.03 10.84
CA HIS A 135 -3.96 0.39 12.11
C HIS A 135 -2.90 -0.62 12.50
N LEU A 136 -1.64 -0.18 12.50
CA LEU A 136 -0.55 -0.99 13.01
C LEU A 136 -0.67 -1.00 14.54
N ARG A 137 -1.02 -2.15 15.11
CA ARG A 137 -0.82 -2.40 16.53
C ARG A 137 0.60 -2.89 16.71
N LYS A 138 1.40 -2.23 17.56
CA LYS A 138 2.63 -2.85 18.06
C LYS A 138 2.24 -4.16 18.73
N LEU A 139 2.84 -5.26 18.28
CA LEU A 139 2.77 -6.52 19.01
C LEU A 139 3.47 -6.29 20.36
N PRO A 140 2.90 -6.76 21.48
CA PRO A 140 3.60 -6.74 22.76
C PRO A 140 4.88 -7.58 22.65
N GLU A 141 5.98 -7.04 23.18
CA GLU A 141 7.29 -7.70 23.26
C GLU A 141 7.25 -8.99 24.10
#